data_AF-A0A011MNA4-F1
#
_entry.id   AF-A0A011MNA4-F1
#
_cell.length_a   1.000
_cell.length_b   1.000
_cell.length_c   1.000
_cell.angle_alpha   90.00
_cell.angle_beta   90.00
_cell.angle_gamma   90.00
#
_symmetry.space_group_name_H-M   'P 1'
#
loop_
_entity.id
_entity.type
_entity.pdbx_description
1 polymer ?
#
loop_
_entity_poly.entity_id
_entity_poly.type
_entity_poly.pdbx_seq_one_letter_code
_entity_poly.pdbx_strand_id
1 'polypeptide(L)'
;MLESLGSARIEGNHTTLADYVESKLAGARQAPSDQLREMENIERAMGYIEESVQANDHLSEHFIRELHAITVGQLEREGDATPGAYRRHPVRIAQSPHLPPEFIQVPEYMQALVAFVNENHPPKYDLIRRSTT
;
A
#
# COMPACT_ATOMS: atom_id res chain seq x y z
N MET A 1 -8.12 10.77 4.77
CA MET A 1 -9.22 9.90 5.28
C MET A 1 -10.33 9.64 4.25
N LEU A 2 -10.92 10.67 3.60
CA LEU A 2 -11.98 10.46 2.60
C LEU A 2 -11.53 9.67 1.35
N GLU A 3 -10.27 9.81 0.92
CA GLU A 3 -9.73 9.10 -0.24
C GLU A 3 -9.39 7.62 0.06
N SER A 4 -9.05 7.30 1.31
CA SER A 4 -8.83 5.92 1.79
C SER A 4 -10.11 5.07 1.72
N LEU A 5 -11.28 5.71 1.80
CA LEU A 5 -12.59 5.06 1.66
C LEU A 5 -12.88 4.61 0.21
N GLY A 6 -12.26 5.28 -0.77
CA GLY A 6 -12.37 4.89 -2.18
C GLY A 6 -11.68 3.55 -2.46
N SER A 7 -10.51 3.33 -1.85
CA SER A 7 -9.72 2.09 -2.03
C SER A 7 -10.41 0.88 -1.39
N ALA A 8 -10.80 0.99 -0.11
CA ALA A 8 -11.47 -0.10 0.62
C ALA A 8 -12.83 -0.52 -0.01
N ARG A 9 -13.49 0.41 -0.72
CA ARG A 9 -14.76 0.15 -1.42
C ARG A 9 -14.59 -0.56 -2.77
N ILE A 10 -13.45 -0.40 -3.45
CA ILE A 10 -13.15 -1.13 -4.68
C ILE A 10 -12.79 -2.60 -4.35
N GLU A 11 -12.22 -2.83 -3.17
CA GLU A 11 -11.68 -4.13 -2.72
C GLU A 11 -12.71 -5.04 -2.02
N GLY A 12 -13.93 -4.55 -1.76
CA GLY A 12 -15.03 -5.36 -1.26
C GLY A 12 -15.08 -5.53 0.26
N ASN A 13 -14.56 -4.57 1.03
CA ASN A 13 -14.60 -4.62 2.49
C ASN A 13 -15.98 -4.26 3.08
N HIS A 14 -16.46 -5.11 4.00
CA HIS A 14 -17.78 -5.02 4.65
C HIS A 14 -17.75 -4.34 6.04
N THR A 15 -16.65 -3.68 6.40
CA THR A 15 -16.55 -2.92 7.65
C THR A 15 -16.99 -1.49 7.40
N THR A 16 -18.01 -1.02 8.12
CA THR A 16 -18.48 0.36 7.99
C THR A 16 -17.64 1.29 8.86
N LEU A 17 -17.49 2.56 8.47
CA LEU A 17 -16.79 3.58 9.27
C LEU A 17 -17.33 3.67 10.71
N ALA A 18 -18.61 3.34 10.89
CA ALA A 18 -19.27 3.29 12.20
C ALA A 18 -18.66 2.19 13.09
N ASP A 19 -18.45 0.98 12.56
CA ASP A 19 -17.86 -0.15 13.30
C ASP A 19 -16.43 0.17 13.76
N TYR A 20 -15.66 0.85 12.90
CA TYR A 20 -14.29 1.28 13.22
C TYR A 20 -14.27 2.32 14.34
N VAL A 21 -15.07 3.38 14.23
CA VAL A 21 -15.16 4.45 15.24
C VAL A 21 -15.65 3.89 16.58
N GLU A 22 -16.65 3.02 16.56
CA GLU A 22 -17.16 2.35 17.76
C GLU A 22 -16.09 1.51 18.43
N SER A 23 -15.30 0.74 17.66
CA SER A 23 -14.21 -0.07 18.21
C SER A 23 -13.11 0.77 18.88
N LYS A 24 -12.80 1.95 18.34
CA LYS A 24 -11.82 2.89 18.93
C LYS A 24 -12.31 3.54 20.21
N LEU A 25 -13.59 3.94 20.26
CA LEU A 25 -14.20 4.49 21.49
C LEU A 25 -14.40 3.43 22.57
N ALA A 26 -14.70 2.19 22.19
CA ALA A 26 -15.00 1.11 23.12
C ALA A 26 -13.78 0.57 23.89
N GLY A 27 -12.55 0.96 23.52
CA GLY A 27 -11.32 0.51 24.19
C GLY A 27 -11.24 -1.02 24.24
N ALA A 28 -11.17 -1.67 23.08
CA ALA A 28 -11.44 -3.09 22.91
C ALA A 28 -10.61 -4.01 23.84
N ARG A 29 -11.33 -4.81 24.65
CA ARG A 29 -10.84 -5.96 25.44
C ARG A 29 -10.64 -7.25 24.62
N GLN A 30 -10.90 -7.21 23.31
CA GLN A 30 -10.75 -8.34 22.39
C GLN A 30 -9.74 -7.97 21.29
N ALA A 31 -9.00 -8.95 20.80
CA ALA A 31 -8.10 -8.74 19.67
C ALA A 31 -8.91 -8.19 18.48
N PRO A 32 -8.45 -7.11 17.82
CA PRO A 32 -9.18 -6.54 16.68
C PRO A 32 -9.36 -7.59 15.59
N SER A 33 -10.45 -7.50 14.82
CA SER A 33 -10.61 -8.35 13.64
C SER A 33 -9.52 -8.05 12.61
N ASP A 34 -9.27 -8.97 11.69
CA ASP A 34 -8.29 -8.79 10.60
C ASP A 34 -8.58 -7.50 9.80
N GLN A 35 -9.86 -7.22 9.54
CA GLN A 35 -10.32 -6.00 8.86
C GLN A 35 -10.06 -4.72 9.66
N LEU A 36 -10.29 -4.73 10.98
CA LEU A 36 -9.98 -3.57 11.82
C LEU A 36 -8.47 -3.33 11.85
N ARG A 37 -7.65 -4.40 11.88
CA ARG A 37 -6.18 -4.27 11.79
C ARG A 37 -5.75 -3.69 10.45
N GLU A 38 -6.35 -4.12 9.36
CA GLU A 38 -6.08 -3.58 8.02
C GLU A 38 -6.35 -2.07 7.97
N MET A 39 -7.48 -1.62 8.51
CA MET A 39 -7.80 -0.19 8.62
C MET A 39 -6.76 0.58 9.47
N GLU A 40 -6.37 0.03 10.61
CA GLU A 40 -5.32 0.63 11.44
C GLU A 40 -3.96 0.68 10.72
N ASN A 41 -3.62 -0.33 9.93
CA ASN A 41 -2.39 -0.37 9.15
C ASN A 41 -2.40 0.70 8.05
N ILE A 42 -3.53 0.89 7.37
CA ILE A 42 -3.69 1.96 6.38
C ILE A 42 -3.54 3.33 7.04
N GLU A 43 -4.12 3.55 8.22
CA GLU A 43 -3.92 4.80 8.97
C GLU A 43 -2.45 5.03 9.37
N ARG A 44 -1.76 3.98 9.86
CA ARG A 44 -0.33 4.06 10.17
C ARG A 44 0.51 4.34 8.92
N ALA A 45 0.18 3.72 7.79
CA ALA A 45 0.86 3.93 6.53
C ALA A 45 0.69 5.37 6.04
N MET A 46 -0.51 5.94 6.16
CA MET A 46 -0.77 7.35 5.86
C MET A 46 0.06 8.28 6.76
N GLY A 47 0.09 8.02 8.08
CA GLY A 47 0.91 8.79 9.01
C GLY A 47 2.40 8.72 8.66
N TYR A 48 2.91 7.53 8.31
CA TYR A 48 4.29 7.34 7.89
C TYR A 48 4.63 8.15 6.61
N ILE A 49 3.72 8.20 5.63
CA ILE A 49 3.89 9.04 4.44
C ILE A 49 3.99 10.52 4.83
N GLU A 50 3.09 11.01 5.69
CA GLU A 50 3.05 12.41 6.13
C GLU A 50 4.30 12.81 6.93
N GLU A 51 4.84 11.90 7.74
CA GLU A 51 6.03 12.14 8.57
C GLU A 51 7.35 12.05 7.77
N SER A 52 7.39 11.18 6.75
CA SER A 52 8.63 10.80 6.08
C SER A 52 8.86 11.49 4.74
N VAL A 53 7.85 12.15 4.16
CA VAL A 53 7.94 12.80 2.84
C VAL A 53 7.87 14.31 2.97
N GLN A 54 8.95 14.99 2.61
CA GLN A 54 9.01 16.44 2.47
C GLN A 54 8.96 16.90 1.01
N ALA A 55 8.71 18.20 0.80
CA ALA A 55 8.75 18.78 -0.53
C ALA A 55 10.17 18.65 -1.12
N ASN A 56 10.26 18.03 -2.31
CA ASN A 56 11.49 17.68 -3.04
C ASN A 56 12.27 16.47 -2.50
N ASP A 57 11.70 15.67 -1.60
CA ASP A 57 12.31 14.39 -1.25
C ASP A 57 12.26 13.40 -2.43
N HIS A 58 13.31 12.61 -2.55
CA HIS A 58 13.39 11.53 -3.51
C HIS A 58 12.68 10.29 -2.97
N LEU A 59 11.83 9.69 -3.80
CA LEU A 59 11.28 8.37 -3.54
C LEU A 59 12.43 7.35 -3.48
N SER A 60 12.36 6.38 -2.56
CA SER A 60 13.33 5.30 -2.47
C SER A 60 12.63 3.94 -2.45
N GLU A 61 13.34 2.89 -2.89
CA GLU A 61 12.83 1.52 -2.73
C GLU A 61 12.61 1.17 -1.26
N HIS A 62 13.46 1.69 -0.37
CA HIS A 62 13.31 1.50 1.07
C HIS A 62 11.97 2.02 1.56
N PHE A 63 11.61 3.25 1.20
CA PHE A 63 10.33 3.87 1.55
C PHE A 63 9.14 3.02 1.08
N ILE A 64 9.15 2.57 -0.19
CA ILE A 64 8.06 1.72 -0.74
C ILE A 64 7.95 0.41 0.04
N ARG A 65 9.08 -0.20 0.39
CA ARG A 65 9.13 -1.47 1.10
C ARG A 65 8.70 -1.33 2.57
N GLU A 66 9.06 -0.23 3.23
CA GLU A 66 8.56 0.09 4.57
C GLU A 66 7.06 0.34 4.56
N LEU A 67 6.57 1.11 3.57
CA LEU A 67 5.13 1.35 3.40
C LEU A 67 4.37 0.03 3.27
N HIS A 68 4.85 -0.88 2.41
CA HIS A 68 4.29 -2.22 2.27
C HIS A 68 4.32 -2.98 3.60
N ALA A 69 5.45 -2.97 4.32
CA ALA A 69 5.55 -3.67 5.60
C ALA A 69 4.53 -3.19 6.65
N ILE A 70 4.25 -1.88 6.66
CA ILE A 70 3.23 -1.29 7.54
C ILE A 70 1.83 -1.74 7.10
N THR A 71 1.50 -1.69 5.81
CA THR A 71 0.15 -2.00 5.32
C THR A 71 -0.27 -3.45 5.56
N VAL A 72 0.63 -4.41 5.36
CA VAL A 72 0.30 -5.85 5.47
C VAL A 72 0.66 -6.47 6.83
N GLY A 73 1.06 -5.65 7.80
CA GLY A 73 1.56 -6.11 9.09
C GLY A 73 0.48 -6.83 9.91
N GLN A 74 0.79 -8.04 10.38
CA GLN A 74 -0.08 -8.81 11.30
C GLN A 74 -1.50 -9.08 10.76
N LEU A 75 -1.65 -9.13 9.44
CA LEU A 75 -2.88 -9.59 8.78
C LEU A 75 -2.81 -11.10 8.51
N GLU A 76 -3.93 -11.79 8.65
CA GLU A 76 -4.03 -13.23 8.39
C GLU A 76 -4.41 -13.51 6.94
N ARG A 77 -5.40 -12.80 6.39
CA ARG A 77 -5.92 -13.06 5.04
C ARG A 77 -5.18 -12.28 3.96
N GLU A 78 -4.89 -11.01 4.24
CA GLU A 78 -4.26 -10.07 3.30
C GLU A 78 -2.84 -9.67 3.75
N GLY A 79 -2.26 -10.47 4.65
CA GLY A 79 -0.88 -10.33 5.08
C GLY A 79 0.12 -10.87 4.08
N ASP A 80 1.38 -10.49 4.28
CA ASP A 80 2.52 -11.11 3.60
C ASP A 80 3.40 -11.84 4.62
N ALA A 81 3.93 -13.00 4.25
CA ALA A 81 4.84 -13.78 5.11
C ALA A 81 6.23 -13.13 5.25
N THR A 82 6.56 -12.21 4.36
CA THR A 82 7.80 -11.44 4.27
C THR A 82 7.53 -9.95 4.07
N PRO A 83 6.91 -9.26 5.05
CA PRO A 83 6.54 -7.86 4.91
C PRO A 83 7.73 -6.99 4.51
N GLY A 84 7.56 -6.25 3.41
CA GLY A 84 8.57 -5.34 2.87
C GLY A 84 9.68 -6.03 2.08
N ALA A 85 9.56 -7.33 1.78
CA ALA A 85 10.42 -7.98 0.79
C ALA A 85 9.76 -7.94 -0.60
N TYR A 86 10.57 -7.94 -1.64
CA TYR A 86 10.05 -8.31 -2.96
C TYR A 86 9.71 -9.79 -2.97
N ARG A 87 8.60 -10.13 -3.65
CA ARG A 87 8.17 -11.52 -3.81
C ARG A 87 9.27 -12.36 -4.44
N ARG A 88 9.30 -13.64 -4.08
CA ARG A 88 10.26 -14.62 -4.60
C ARG A 88 9.61 -15.76 -5.37
N HIS A 89 8.34 -15.57 -5.72
CA HIS A 89 7.56 -16.53 -6.51
C HIS A 89 6.73 -15.79 -7.55
N PRO A 90 6.34 -16.47 -8.64
CA PRO A 90 5.37 -15.95 -9.59
C PRO A 90 4.03 -15.64 -8.91
N VAL A 91 3.31 -14.66 -9.44
CA VAL A 91 1.93 -14.33 -9.03
C VAL A 91 1.09 -14.12 -10.28
N ARG A 92 -0.23 -14.24 -10.13
CA ARG A 92 -1.21 -13.99 -11.20
C ARG A 92 -2.34 -13.14 -10.65
N ILE A 93 -2.83 -12.23 -11.47
CA ILE A 93 -4.01 -11.45 -11.17
C ILE A 93 -5.22 -12.28 -11.60
N ALA A 94 -6.10 -12.60 -10.66
CA ALA A 94 -7.32 -13.34 -10.95
C ALA A 94 -8.16 -12.58 -12.00
N GLN A 95 -8.72 -13.31 -12.97
CA GLN A 95 -9.56 -12.76 -14.05
C GLN A 95 -8.87 -11.74 -14.99
N SER A 96 -7.54 -11.62 -14.96
CA SER A 96 -6.80 -10.78 -15.90
C SER A 96 -5.92 -11.64 -16.84
N PRO A 97 -5.84 -11.32 -18.14
CA PRO A 97 -4.87 -11.94 -19.03
C PRO A 97 -3.44 -11.40 -18.82
N HIS A 98 -3.28 -10.32 -18.06
CA HIS A 98 -1.97 -9.74 -17.76
C HIS A 98 -1.09 -10.75 -17.00
N LEU A 99 0.14 -10.90 -17.46
CA LEU A 99 1.17 -11.67 -16.79
C LEU A 99 2.10 -10.70 -16.07
N PRO A 100 2.08 -10.67 -14.72
CA PRO A 100 3.05 -9.92 -13.97
C PRO A 100 4.48 -10.35 -14.33
N PRO A 101 5.48 -9.46 -14.19
CA PRO A 101 6.86 -9.77 -14.51
C PRO A 101 7.39 -10.98 -13.70
N GLU A 102 8.51 -11.58 -14.10
CA GLU A 102 9.10 -12.63 -13.28
C GLU A 102 9.64 -12.08 -11.96
N PHE A 103 9.56 -12.86 -10.88
CA PHE A 103 9.95 -12.38 -9.55
C PHE A 103 11.42 -11.92 -9.47
N ILE A 104 12.28 -12.51 -10.32
CA ILE A 104 13.71 -12.17 -10.43
C ILE A 104 13.90 -10.76 -11.00
N GLN A 105 12.96 -10.28 -11.83
CA GLN A 105 13.03 -8.97 -12.48
C GLN A 105 12.43 -7.84 -11.62
N VAL A 106 11.65 -8.18 -10.59
CA VAL A 106 10.97 -7.18 -9.74
C VAL A 106 11.94 -6.17 -9.14
N PRO A 107 13.10 -6.54 -8.57
CA PRO A 107 14.03 -5.55 -8.01
C PRO A 107 14.53 -4.55 -9.06
N GLU A 108 14.90 -5.04 -10.25
CA GLU A 108 15.38 -4.19 -11.35
C GLU A 108 14.29 -3.21 -11.82
N TYR A 109 13.05 -3.68 -11.95
CA TYR A 109 11.93 -2.83 -12.34
C TYR A 109 11.56 -1.80 -11.26
N MET A 110 11.70 -2.15 -9.98
CA MET A 110 11.46 -1.19 -8.90
C MET A 110 12.55 -0.11 -8.84
N GLN A 111 13.81 -0.47 -9.11
CA GLN A 111 14.89 0.50 -9.29
C GLN A 111 14.60 1.45 -10.44
N ALA A 112 14.22 0.91 -11.60
CA ALA A 112 13.85 1.71 -12.76
C ALA A 112 12.65 2.62 -12.49
N LEU A 113 11.63 2.13 -11.78
CA LEU A 113 10.47 2.91 -11.35
C LEU A 113 10.87 4.07 -10.45
N VAL A 114 11.67 3.80 -9.43
CA VAL A 114 12.12 4.84 -8.49
C VAL A 114 12.96 5.90 -9.20
N ALA A 115 13.87 5.48 -10.08
CA ALA A 115 14.65 6.40 -10.91
C ALA A 115 13.73 7.29 -11.77
N PHE A 116 12.77 6.68 -12.46
CA PHE A 116 11.80 7.39 -13.30
C PHE A 116 10.93 8.38 -12.52
N VAL A 117 10.45 8.00 -11.33
CA VAL A 117 9.64 8.89 -10.49
C VAL A 117 10.44 10.11 -10.03
N ASN A 118 11.73 9.91 -9.72
CA ASN A 118 12.63 10.95 -9.25
C ASN A 118 13.20 11.86 -10.35
N GLU A 119 13.04 11.51 -11.64
CA GLU A 119 13.49 12.36 -12.74
C GLU A 119 12.71 13.68 -12.78
N ASN A 120 13.45 14.79 -12.91
CA ASN A 120 12.91 16.14 -13.05
C ASN A 120 12.25 16.31 -14.42
N HIS A 121 11.00 15.86 -14.54
CA HIS A 121 10.18 16.11 -15.72
C HIS A 121 9.35 17.40 -15.57
N PRO A 122 9.06 18.12 -16.67
CA PRO A 122 8.19 19.29 -16.63
C PRO A 122 6.82 18.97 -16.00
N PRO A 123 6.22 19.89 -15.22
CA PRO A 123 5.00 19.66 -14.41
C PRO A 123 3.74 19.24 -15.20
N LYS A 124 3.80 19.23 -16.54
CA LYS A 124 2.72 18.76 -17.41
C LYS A 124 2.46 17.24 -17.30
N TYR A 125 3.38 16.47 -16.72
CA TYR A 125 3.29 15.01 -16.63
C TYR A 125 2.81 14.48 -15.27
N ASP A 126 2.49 15.35 -14.30
CA ASP A 126 2.09 14.95 -12.94
C ASP A 126 0.83 14.09 -12.90
N LEU A 127 -0.13 14.34 -13.80
CA LEU A 127 -1.38 13.58 -13.88
C LEU A 127 -1.23 12.25 -14.64
N ILE A 128 -0.31 12.15 -15.61
CA ILE A 128 -0.08 10.92 -16.40
C ILE A 128 0.62 9.85 -15.55
N ARG A 129 1.43 10.27 -14.56
CA ARG A 129 2.07 9.37 -13.58
C ARG A 129 1.08 8.59 -12.71
N ARG A 130 -0.14 9.10 -12.50
CA ARG A 130 -1.16 8.44 -11.65
C ARG A 130 -1.97 7.37 -12.38
N SER A 131 -1.86 7.28 -13.72
CA SER A 131 -2.86 6.59 -14.55
C SER A 131 -2.29 5.56 -15.52
N THR A 132 -1.02 5.16 -15.38
CA THR A 132 -0.41 4.19 -16.31
C THR A 132 -0.37 2.79 -15.71
N THR A 133 -1.49 2.08 -15.82
CA THR A 133 -1.61 0.75 -16.46
C THR A 133 -3.06 0.55 -16.87
#